data_AF-A0A9P5M618-F1
#
_entry.id   AF-A0A9P5M618-F1
#
_cell.length_a   1.000
_cell.length_b   1.000
_cell.length_c   1.000
_cell.angle_alpha   90.00
_cell.angle_beta   90.00
_cell.angle_gamma   90.00
#
_symmetry.space_group_name_H-M   'P 1'
#
loop_
_entity.id
_entity.type
_entity.pdbx_description
1 polymer ?
#
loop_
_entity_poly.entity_id
_entity_poly.type
_entity_poly.pdbx_seq_one_letter_code
_entity_poly.pdbx_strand_id
1 'polypeptide(L)'
;MEKILVILQEGNSPLEWVPLHASDMAKYIGVLNHWLNKNDDGSYSFTSSEAMRDIHKELSDRPHFLDEHFKKEKQIYVKYGVLRPPEKILMSREPRLSGLIKTPSKSTELRKYIEKNWKFTPTMMDSDWYDDMQRRNRSEEFDWGNDPFEAVLQFEAFHKRRKPSSLFDHVAPFFQDAADALKKLKGRFHVEVLCGDIIDISEWFRFGTSPTRFPRSKEFPTEFDGIHLSNIPDYIGGNLSTFLYIAPLLKKEATSFVRSNCLRNPGNWKSIEAFFAHYQCITNKTMLKQLTGVEVMPRPFKWAMFPLIEYTFCSHAQPISEDDWSALLALPYNVNIFNLNTVIFSPLNLTILFRLMDQLHSRHYPSHWMSEILSNIIENEVVSSCRPPRMTPTSVSALEKQHKTRNLCTAPFSHEMATLTQMFMPLLPFSLESSAIPAQNDIYRYTFPFPSVISHQELPNTLILVFWSLKYFMDLGEMGSRSFINDLRPLLDPTWGDEMDSRFRGSKSDTFREKGLIVWSTLEWDVEAQEATAWMPCTLVNRMIRQGDWNCGLFRTDTWQRCWQKPLMMKDVRRDEVWEE
;
A
#
# COMPACT_ATOMS: atom_id res chain seq x y z
N MET A 1 -29.83 3.46 -8.48
CA MET A 1 -28.71 4.39 -8.75
C MET A 1 -29.23 5.81 -8.95
N GLU A 2 -30.08 6.11 -9.93
CA GLU A 2 -30.61 7.48 -10.14
C GLU A 2 -31.27 8.11 -8.91
N LYS A 3 -32.15 7.38 -8.22
CA LYS A 3 -32.77 7.87 -6.97
C LYS A 3 -31.74 8.19 -5.88
N ILE A 4 -30.68 7.37 -5.78
CA ILE A 4 -29.61 7.57 -4.81
C ILE A 4 -28.82 8.84 -5.17
N LEU A 5 -28.50 9.01 -6.46
CA LEU A 5 -27.81 10.18 -6.97
C LEU A 5 -28.57 11.48 -6.65
N VAL A 6 -29.89 11.52 -6.86
CA VAL A 6 -30.72 12.69 -6.53
C VAL A 6 -30.60 13.04 -5.04
N ILE A 7 -30.73 12.05 -4.16
CA ILE A 7 -30.63 12.26 -2.70
C ILE A 7 -29.24 12.79 -2.32
N LEU A 8 -28.17 12.24 -2.91
CA LEU A 8 -26.80 12.70 -2.67
C LEU A 8 -26.56 14.13 -3.19
N GLN A 9 -27.11 14.48 -4.35
CA GLN A 9 -27.02 15.83 -4.92
C GLN A 9 -27.71 16.88 -4.05
N GLU A 10 -28.73 16.47 -3.29
CA GLU A 10 -29.39 17.32 -2.27
C GLU A 10 -28.59 17.41 -0.96
N GLY A 11 -27.42 16.75 -0.87
CA GLY A 11 -26.59 16.73 0.33
C GLY A 11 -27.08 15.75 1.41
N ASN A 12 -27.97 14.83 1.06
CA ASN A 12 -28.57 13.88 2.00
C ASN A 12 -27.94 12.49 1.88
N SER A 13 -27.91 11.75 2.99
CA SER A 13 -27.52 10.33 2.98
C SER A 13 -28.68 9.46 2.48
N PRO A 14 -28.46 8.57 1.50
CA PRO A 14 -29.53 7.76 0.90
C PRO A 14 -30.07 6.66 1.81
N LEU A 15 -29.33 6.31 2.86
CA LEU A 15 -29.71 5.30 3.86
C LEU A 15 -29.45 5.88 5.25
N GLU A 16 -30.45 5.81 6.14
CA GLU A 16 -30.34 6.32 7.52
C GLU A 16 -29.22 5.66 8.32
N TRP A 17 -28.95 4.37 8.06
CA TRP A 17 -27.92 3.59 8.76
C TRP A 17 -26.53 3.66 8.08
N VAL A 18 -26.40 4.41 6.98
CA VAL A 18 -25.12 4.67 6.29
C VAL A 18 -24.96 6.17 6.07
N PRO A 19 -24.66 6.95 7.12
CA PRO A 19 -24.38 8.37 6.94
C PRO A 19 -23.10 8.56 6.14
N LEU A 20 -23.15 9.48 5.19
CA LEU A 20 -22.02 9.85 4.35
C LEU A 20 -21.50 11.22 4.75
N HIS A 21 -20.17 11.34 4.83
CA HIS A 21 -19.51 12.59 5.14
C HIS A 21 -19.59 13.54 3.94
N ALA A 22 -19.92 14.81 4.20
CA ALA A 22 -20.05 15.83 3.16
C ALA A 22 -18.77 15.99 2.33
N SER A 23 -17.60 15.84 2.96
CA SER A 23 -16.28 15.86 2.30
C SER A 23 -16.09 14.76 1.26
N ASP A 24 -16.81 13.64 1.38
CA ASP A 24 -16.69 12.49 0.48
C ASP A 24 -17.87 12.39 -0.50
N MET A 25 -18.95 13.16 -0.33
CA MET A 25 -20.15 13.11 -1.19
C MET A 25 -19.84 13.31 -2.68
N ALA A 26 -18.94 14.24 -3.00
CA ALA A 26 -18.54 14.51 -4.38
C ALA A 26 -17.94 13.26 -5.07
N LYS A 27 -17.18 12.44 -4.33
CA LYS A 27 -16.59 11.20 -4.84
C LYS A 27 -17.68 10.17 -5.19
N TYR A 28 -18.65 9.97 -4.30
CA TYR A 28 -19.78 9.06 -4.55
C TYR A 28 -20.65 9.52 -5.72
N ILE A 29 -20.90 10.83 -5.82
CA ILE A 29 -21.62 11.43 -6.96
C ILE A 29 -20.86 11.19 -8.26
N GLY A 30 -19.54 11.38 -8.26
CA GLY A 30 -18.68 11.08 -9.42
C GLY A 30 -18.82 9.65 -9.91
N VAL A 31 -18.68 8.68 -9.00
CA VAL A 31 -18.84 7.24 -9.31
C VAL A 31 -20.25 6.91 -9.81
N LEU A 32 -21.30 7.46 -9.19
CA LEU A 32 -22.68 7.22 -9.64
C LEU A 32 -22.98 7.85 -10.99
N ASN A 33 -22.43 9.03 -11.28
CA ASN A 33 -22.55 9.65 -12.60
C ASN A 33 -21.83 8.81 -13.67
N HIS A 34 -20.66 8.25 -13.33
CA HIS A 34 -19.95 7.31 -14.19
C HIS A 34 -20.80 6.06 -14.44
N TRP A 35 -21.33 5.39 -13.40
CA TRP A 35 -22.18 4.19 -13.56
C TRP A 35 -23.51 4.45 -14.29
N LEU A 36 -23.99 5.70 -14.29
CA LEU A 36 -25.20 6.10 -15.01
C LEU A 36 -24.91 6.63 -16.41
N ASN A 37 -23.65 6.64 -16.85
CA ASN A 37 -23.19 7.23 -18.11
C ASN A 37 -23.71 8.67 -18.30
N LYS A 38 -23.66 9.49 -17.24
CA LYS A 38 -24.13 10.89 -17.28
C LYS A 38 -23.04 11.89 -17.65
N ASN A 39 -21.77 11.46 -17.66
CA ASN A 39 -20.64 12.25 -18.09
C ASN A 39 -20.08 11.60 -19.38
N ASP A 40 -20.26 12.26 -20.53
CA ASP A 40 -19.84 11.76 -21.85
C ASP A 40 -18.31 11.76 -22.04
N ASP A 41 -17.56 12.44 -21.18
CA ASP A 41 -16.16 12.81 -21.44
C ASP A 41 -15.13 11.72 -21.07
N GLY A 42 -15.56 10.48 -20.78
CA GLY A 42 -14.62 9.40 -20.44
C GLY A 42 -15.22 8.08 -19.95
N SER A 43 -16.53 7.83 -20.07
CA SER A 43 -17.05 6.51 -19.69
C SER A 43 -16.58 5.45 -20.70
N TYR A 44 -15.70 4.54 -20.29
CA TYR A 44 -15.45 3.30 -21.01
C TYR A 44 -16.75 2.48 -21.01
N SER A 45 -17.59 2.70 -22.01
CA SER A 45 -18.81 1.93 -22.20
C SER A 45 -18.49 0.76 -23.13
N PHE A 46 -18.09 -0.39 -22.58
CA PHE A 46 -18.05 -1.62 -23.36
C PHE A 46 -19.43 -1.90 -23.94
N THR A 47 -19.48 -2.13 -25.25
CA THR A 47 -20.69 -2.65 -25.88
C THR A 47 -20.95 -4.07 -25.39
N SER A 48 -22.22 -4.49 -25.36
CA SER A 48 -22.53 -5.88 -25.04
C SER A 48 -21.87 -6.86 -26.00
N SER A 49 -21.63 -6.48 -27.26
CA SER A 49 -20.92 -7.31 -28.24
C SER A 49 -19.45 -7.50 -27.90
N GLU A 50 -18.76 -6.47 -27.41
CA GLU A 50 -17.37 -6.58 -26.95
C GLU A 50 -17.27 -7.48 -25.72
N ALA A 51 -18.07 -7.20 -24.69
CA ALA A 51 -18.12 -8.02 -23.48
C ALA A 51 -18.42 -9.50 -23.80
N MET A 52 -19.40 -9.77 -24.69
CA MET A 52 -19.73 -11.13 -25.13
C MET A 52 -18.55 -11.84 -25.79
N ARG A 53 -17.86 -11.15 -26.70
CA ARG A 53 -16.73 -11.71 -27.44
C ARG A 53 -15.57 -12.03 -26.49
N ASP A 54 -15.26 -11.11 -25.58
CA ASP A 54 -14.05 -11.20 -24.77
C ASP A 54 -14.24 -12.17 -23.59
N ILE A 55 -15.43 -12.21 -22.96
CA ILE A 55 -15.82 -13.28 -22.02
C ILE A 55 -15.74 -14.65 -22.69
N HIS A 56 -16.24 -14.77 -23.92
CA HIS A 56 -16.18 -16.03 -24.66
C HIS A 56 -14.74 -16.45 -24.93
N LYS A 57 -13.90 -15.52 -25.40
CA LYS A 57 -12.47 -15.76 -25.66
C LYS A 57 -11.76 -16.26 -24.40
N GLU A 58 -11.99 -15.64 -23.25
CA GLU A 58 -11.28 -15.99 -22.01
C GLU A 58 -11.77 -17.25 -21.30
N LEU A 59 -13.08 -17.51 -21.33
CA LEU A 59 -13.66 -18.60 -20.54
C LEU A 59 -13.85 -19.90 -21.33
N SER A 60 -13.79 -19.88 -22.66
CA SER A 60 -14.02 -21.08 -23.48
C SER A 60 -12.97 -22.17 -23.29
N ASP A 61 -11.72 -21.79 -23.02
CA ASP A 61 -10.60 -22.72 -22.87
C ASP A 61 -10.40 -23.18 -21.41
N ARG A 62 -11.20 -22.66 -20.47
CA ARG A 62 -11.09 -23.04 -19.06
C ARG A 62 -11.65 -24.44 -18.81
N PRO A 63 -11.05 -25.20 -17.86
CA PRO A 63 -11.53 -26.53 -17.52
C PRO A 63 -13.02 -26.51 -17.16
N HIS A 64 -13.72 -27.57 -17.55
CA HIS A 64 -15.16 -27.67 -17.34
C HIS A 64 -15.46 -27.62 -15.84
N PHE A 65 -16.43 -26.78 -15.48
CA PHE A 65 -16.96 -26.69 -14.12
C PHE A 65 -17.49 -28.07 -13.70
N LEU A 66 -17.06 -28.54 -12.53
CA LEU A 66 -17.36 -29.90 -12.06
C LEU A 66 -18.83 -30.07 -11.62
N ASP A 67 -19.56 -28.98 -11.35
CA ASP A 67 -20.97 -29.08 -10.95
C ASP A 67 -21.90 -29.14 -12.17
N GLU A 68 -22.39 -30.34 -12.45
CA GLU A 68 -23.35 -30.61 -13.53
C GLU A 68 -24.69 -29.86 -13.35
N HIS A 69 -25.04 -29.39 -12.14
CA HIS A 69 -26.32 -28.70 -11.89
C HIS A 69 -26.42 -27.37 -12.65
N PHE A 70 -25.31 -26.67 -12.86
CA PHE A 70 -25.29 -25.33 -13.47
C PHE A 70 -24.71 -25.32 -14.89
N LYS A 71 -24.36 -26.49 -15.44
CA LYS A 71 -23.67 -26.62 -16.73
C LYS A 71 -24.32 -25.87 -17.88
N LYS A 72 -25.66 -25.95 -17.99
CA LYS A 72 -26.41 -25.24 -19.04
C LYS A 72 -26.38 -23.73 -18.88
N GLU A 73 -26.45 -23.25 -17.63
CA GLU A 73 -26.38 -21.83 -17.32
C GLU A 73 -24.97 -21.28 -17.60
N LYS A 74 -23.93 -22.03 -17.21
CA LYS A 74 -22.54 -21.68 -17.50
C LYS A 74 -22.27 -21.62 -19.01
N GLN A 75 -22.80 -22.57 -19.80
CA GLN A 75 -22.69 -22.53 -21.26
C GLN A 75 -23.33 -21.28 -21.87
N ILE A 76 -24.45 -20.81 -21.33
CA ILE A 76 -25.08 -19.55 -21.76
C ILE A 76 -24.19 -18.37 -21.38
N TYR A 77 -23.66 -18.33 -20.16
CA TYR A 77 -22.76 -17.27 -19.71
C TYR A 77 -21.49 -17.18 -20.55
N VAL A 78 -20.78 -18.29 -20.76
CA VAL A 78 -19.56 -18.32 -21.59
C VAL A 78 -19.82 -17.89 -23.03
N LYS A 79 -21.03 -18.11 -23.56
CA LYS A 79 -21.37 -17.76 -24.94
C LYS A 79 -21.87 -16.33 -25.12
N TYR A 80 -22.55 -15.79 -24.11
CA TYR A 80 -23.30 -14.53 -24.23
C TYR A 80 -23.04 -13.53 -23.09
N GLY A 81 -22.18 -13.82 -22.13
CA GLY A 81 -21.90 -12.94 -20.98
C GLY A 81 -23.11 -12.67 -20.09
N VAL A 82 -24.15 -13.50 -20.15
CA VAL A 82 -25.42 -13.28 -19.44
C VAL A 82 -25.66 -14.37 -18.40
N LEU A 83 -25.81 -13.95 -17.15
CA LEU A 83 -26.33 -14.79 -16.07
C LEU A 83 -27.85 -14.86 -16.14
N ARG A 84 -28.43 -16.03 -15.83
CA ARG A 84 -29.87 -16.22 -15.91
C ARG A 84 -30.54 -15.54 -14.72
N PRO A 85 -31.44 -14.54 -14.93
CA PRO A 85 -32.19 -13.96 -13.83
C PRO A 85 -33.17 -14.98 -13.21
N PRO A 86 -33.61 -14.77 -11.96
CA PRO A 86 -34.67 -15.57 -11.35
C PRO A 86 -35.91 -15.65 -12.25
N GLU A 87 -36.53 -16.82 -12.37
CA GLU A 87 -37.63 -17.06 -13.32
C GLU A 87 -38.77 -16.06 -13.13
N LYS A 88 -39.10 -15.68 -11.87
CA LYS A 88 -40.11 -14.68 -11.57
C LYS A 88 -39.79 -13.29 -12.14
N ILE A 89 -38.52 -12.88 -12.08
CA ILE A 89 -38.05 -11.60 -12.64
C ILE A 89 -38.02 -11.68 -14.16
N LEU A 90 -37.49 -12.78 -14.69
CA LEU A 90 -37.41 -13.04 -16.12
C LEU A 90 -38.80 -13.01 -16.76
N MET A 91 -39.79 -13.67 -16.17
CA MET A 91 -41.16 -13.70 -16.71
C MET A 91 -41.90 -12.37 -16.59
N SER A 92 -41.61 -11.56 -15.56
CA SER A 92 -42.30 -10.29 -15.33
C SER A 92 -41.69 -9.10 -16.08
N ARG A 93 -40.37 -9.09 -16.28
CA ARG A 93 -39.65 -7.96 -16.90
C ARG A 93 -39.12 -8.27 -18.29
N GLU A 94 -38.77 -9.53 -18.56
CA GLU A 94 -38.06 -9.95 -19.77
C GLU A 94 -38.68 -11.22 -20.40
N PRO A 95 -40.01 -11.26 -20.63
CA PRO A 95 -40.71 -12.49 -21.06
C PRO A 95 -40.20 -13.02 -22.40
N ARG A 96 -39.77 -12.11 -23.30
CA ARG A 96 -39.17 -12.48 -24.59
C ARG A 96 -37.83 -13.21 -24.40
N LEU A 97 -37.00 -12.75 -23.47
CA LEU A 97 -35.73 -13.40 -23.13
C LEU A 97 -35.95 -14.81 -22.56
N SER A 98 -36.99 -15.00 -21.73
CA SER A 98 -37.38 -16.33 -21.21
C SER A 98 -37.58 -17.35 -22.34
N GLY A 99 -38.28 -16.95 -23.41
CA GLY A 99 -38.49 -17.79 -24.58
C GLY A 99 -37.21 -18.04 -25.39
N LEU A 100 -36.33 -17.06 -25.49
CA LEU A 100 -35.08 -17.16 -26.26
C LEU A 100 -34.04 -18.06 -25.57
N ILE A 101 -33.92 -17.99 -24.24
CA ILE A 101 -32.96 -18.79 -23.46
C ILE A 101 -33.32 -20.30 -23.46
N LYS A 102 -34.62 -20.64 -23.53
CA LYS A 102 -35.10 -22.03 -23.47
C LYS A 102 -34.92 -22.81 -24.78
N THR A 103 -34.60 -22.16 -25.90
CA THR A 103 -34.58 -22.80 -27.22
C THR A 103 -33.23 -22.62 -27.93
N PRO A 104 -32.37 -23.65 -27.98
CA PRO A 104 -31.03 -23.57 -28.58
C PRO A 104 -31.00 -23.13 -30.05
N SER A 105 -32.05 -23.40 -30.82
CA SER A 105 -32.18 -23.01 -32.23
C SER A 105 -32.30 -21.49 -32.46
N LYS A 106 -32.53 -20.71 -31.40
CA LYS A 106 -32.67 -19.24 -31.46
C LYS A 106 -31.40 -18.48 -31.07
N SER A 107 -30.23 -19.12 -31.11
CA SER A 107 -28.96 -18.52 -30.67
C SER A 107 -28.62 -17.16 -31.32
N THR A 108 -28.87 -17.01 -32.62
CA THR A 108 -28.67 -15.74 -33.34
C THR A 108 -29.68 -14.66 -32.93
N GLU A 109 -30.93 -15.05 -32.66
CA GLU A 109 -31.96 -14.12 -32.17
C GLU A 109 -31.68 -13.67 -30.74
N LEU A 110 -31.21 -14.59 -29.89
CA LEU A 110 -30.79 -14.30 -28.52
C LEU A 110 -29.62 -13.31 -28.50
N ARG A 111 -28.58 -13.52 -29.32
CA ARG A 111 -27.47 -12.55 -29.44
C ARG A 111 -27.98 -11.17 -29.84
N LYS A 112 -28.73 -11.07 -30.95
CA LYS A 112 -29.27 -9.78 -31.42
C LYS A 112 -30.17 -9.11 -30.37
N TYR A 113 -30.90 -9.90 -29.59
CA TYR A 113 -31.73 -9.38 -28.50
C TYR A 113 -30.87 -8.76 -27.40
N ILE A 114 -29.81 -9.47 -26.95
CA ILE A 114 -28.89 -8.98 -25.92
C ILE A 114 -28.19 -7.71 -26.40
N GLU A 115 -27.61 -7.71 -27.61
CA GLU A 115 -26.91 -6.54 -28.19
C GLU A 115 -27.79 -5.29 -28.24
N LYS A 116 -29.09 -5.47 -28.49
CA LYS A 116 -30.03 -4.36 -28.63
C LYS A 116 -30.59 -3.85 -27.30
N ASN A 117 -30.81 -4.74 -26.33
CA ASN A 117 -31.64 -4.44 -25.16
C ASN A 117 -30.85 -4.44 -23.84
N TRP A 118 -29.65 -5.01 -23.81
CA TRP A 118 -28.84 -5.12 -22.60
C TRP A 118 -27.64 -4.17 -22.67
N LYS A 119 -27.07 -3.87 -21.51
CA LYS A 119 -25.87 -3.05 -21.35
C LYS A 119 -24.89 -3.76 -20.42
N PHE A 120 -23.61 -3.48 -20.61
CA PHE A 120 -22.58 -3.90 -19.66
C PHE A 120 -22.87 -3.30 -18.28
N THR A 121 -22.54 -4.04 -17.21
CA THR A 121 -22.72 -3.58 -15.83
C THR A 121 -21.48 -2.79 -15.42
N PRO A 122 -21.53 -1.45 -15.33
CA PRO A 122 -20.33 -0.64 -15.12
C PRO A 122 -19.72 -0.83 -13.72
N THR A 123 -20.45 -1.41 -12.77
CA THR A 123 -19.91 -1.75 -11.43
C THR A 123 -18.91 -2.91 -11.46
N MET A 124 -18.77 -3.60 -12.59
CA MET A 124 -17.74 -4.64 -12.78
C MET A 124 -16.40 -4.07 -13.24
N MET A 125 -16.34 -2.78 -13.55
CA MET A 125 -15.15 -2.11 -14.03
C MET A 125 -14.62 -1.15 -12.96
N ASP A 126 -13.32 -1.25 -12.72
CA ASP A 126 -12.55 -0.20 -12.07
C ASP A 126 -11.96 0.67 -13.18
N SER A 127 -12.60 1.82 -13.45
CA SER A 127 -12.20 2.72 -14.52
C SER A 127 -10.80 3.26 -14.29
N ASP A 128 -10.49 3.66 -13.07
CA ASP A 128 -9.20 4.26 -12.74
C ASP A 128 -8.08 3.24 -12.96
N TRP A 129 -8.29 2.00 -12.51
CA TRP A 129 -7.35 0.90 -12.77
C TRP A 129 -7.22 0.57 -14.26
N TYR A 130 -8.31 0.66 -15.03
CA TYR A 130 -8.28 0.36 -16.47
C TYR A 130 -7.62 1.47 -17.30
N ASP A 131 -7.93 2.74 -17.04
CA ASP A 131 -7.31 3.90 -17.67
C ASP A 131 -5.80 3.89 -17.46
N ASP A 132 -5.43 3.60 -16.22
CA ASP A 132 -4.08 3.43 -15.76
C ASP A 132 -3.39 2.25 -16.49
N MET A 133 -4.03 1.08 -16.60
CA MET A 133 -3.54 -0.01 -17.47
C MET A 133 -3.37 0.39 -18.93
N GLN A 134 -4.33 1.10 -19.53
CA GLN A 134 -4.25 1.55 -20.93
C GLN A 134 -3.12 2.55 -21.17
N ARG A 135 -2.86 3.45 -20.21
CA ARG A 135 -1.70 4.35 -20.24
C ARG A 135 -0.39 3.54 -20.19
N ARG A 136 -0.33 2.46 -19.41
CA ARG A 136 0.86 1.62 -19.18
C ARG A 136 1.22 0.71 -20.34
N ASN A 137 0.23 -0.01 -20.87
CA ASN A 137 0.39 -0.97 -21.95
C ASN A 137 -0.78 -0.79 -22.92
N ARG A 138 -0.54 -0.08 -24.03
CA ARG A 138 -1.54 0.16 -25.12
C ARG A 138 -2.14 -1.13 -25.73
N SER A 139 -1.74 -2.31 -25.25
CA SER A 139 -2.10 -3.62 -25.75
C SER A 139 -2.76 -4.54 -24.71
N GLU A 140 -2.90 -4.15 -23.45
CA GLU A 140 -3.55 -5.01 -22.45
C GLU A 140 -5.09 -4.85 -22.53
N GLU A 141 -5.78 -5.96 -22.80
CA GLU A 141 -7.24 -6.05 -22.83
C GLU A 141 -7.80 -5.99 -21.40
N PHE A 142 -9.06 -5.57 -21.24
CA PHE A 142 -9.75 -5.64 -19.95
C PHE A 142 -9.84 -7.10 -19.49
N ASP A 143 -9.67 -7.38 -18.19
CA ASP A 143 -9.76 -8.75 -17.65
C ASP A 143 -11.22 -9.19 -17.57
N TRP A 144 -11.63 -10.09 -18.47
CA TRP A 144 -12.96 -10.69 -18.50
C TRP A 144 -13.03 -12.02 -17.74
N GLY A 145 -11.98 -12.34 -16.99
CA GLY A 145 -11.68 -13.67 -16.49
C GLY A 145 -12.38 -14.02 -15.19
N ASN A 146 -13.21 -13.13 -14.65
CA ASN A 146 -14.00 -13.43 -13.48
C ASN A 146 -15.14 -14.41 -13.85
N ASP A 147 -15.04 -15.64 -13.37
CA ASP A 147 -16.07 -16.67 -13.56
C ASP A 147 -17.05 -16.65 -12.37
N PRO A 148 -18.29 -16.14 -12.55
CA PRO A 148 -19.26 -16.04 -11.46
C PRO A 148 -19.67 -17.40 -10.90
N PHE A 149 -19.43 -18.51 -11.61
CA PHE A 149 -19.74 -19.85 -11.12
C PHE A 149 -18.76 -20.33 -10.04
N GLU A 150 -17.61 -19.68 -9.86
CA GLU A 150 -16.74 -19.90 -8.69
C GLU A 150 -17.45 -19.56 -7.36
N ALA A 151 -18.49 -18.72 -7.40
CA ALA A 151 -19.33 -18.42 -6.25
C ALA A 151 -19.99 -19.69 -5.66
N VAL A 152 -20.19 -20.75 -6.44
CA VAL A 152 -20.76 -22.01 -5.92
C VAL A 152 -19.92 -22.57 -4.78
N LEU A 153 -18.59 -22.52 -4.93
CA LEU A 153 -17.62 -22.96 -3.92
C LEU A 153 -17.61 -22.02 -2.73
N GLN A 154 -17.68 -20.70 -2.97
CA GLN A 154 -17.63 -19.68 -1.93
C GLN A 154 -18.87 -19.68 -1.01
N PHE A 155 -20.04 -20.06 -1.54
CA PHE A 155 -21.32 -20.03 -0.82
C PHE A 155 -21.86 -21.42 -0.42
N GLU A 156 -21.06 -22.49 -0.56
CA GLU A 156 -21.48 -23.87 -0.29
C GLU A 156 -22.14 -24.04 1.10
N ALA A 157 -21.58 -23.37 2.12
CA ALA A 157 -22.07 -23.44 3.50
C ALA A 157 -23.53 -22.97 3.68
N PHE A 158 -23.99 -22.03 2.85
CA PHE A 158 -25.34 -21.46 2.91
C PHE A 158 -26.36 -22.29 2.13
N HIS A 159 -25.88 -23.26 1.35
CA HIS A 159 -26.71 -24.06 0.46
C HIS A 159 -26.91 -25.51 0.93
N LYS A 160 -26.15 -25.98 1.92
CA LYS A 160 -26.26 -27.37 2.44
C LYS A 160 -27.73 -27.68 2.76
N ARG A 161 -28.36 -28.53 1.93
CA ARG A 161 -29.77 -29.05 1.97
C ARG A 161 -30.78 -28.41 1.01
N ARG A 162 -30.40 -27.46 0.16
CA ARG A 162 -31.27 -26.94 -0.91
C ARG A 162 -30.85 -27.55 -2.27
N LYS A 163 -31.77 -27.54 -3.24
CA LYS A 163 -31.52 -27.94 -4.64
C LYS A 163 -31.71 -26.69 -5.51
N PRO A 164 -30.65 -25.93 -5.79
CA PRO A 164 -30.76 -24.68 -6.53
C PRO A 164 -31.05 -25.00 -7.99
N SER A 165 -31.88 -24.19 -8.65
CA SER A 165 -32.17 -24.35 -10.09
C SER A 165 -31.33 -23.41 -10.97
N SER A 166 -30.62 -22.47 -10.34
CA SER A 166 -29.76 -21.48 -10.97
C SER A 166 -28.66 -21.02 -10.00
N LEU A 167 -27.61 -20.39 -10.51
CA LEU A 167 -26.57 -19.76 -9.69
C LEU A 167 -27.18 -18.74 -8.72
N PHE A 168 -28.20 -18.00 -9.16
CA PHE A 168 -28.90 -17.05 -8.29
C PHE A 168 -29.58 -17.76 -7.11
N ASP A 169 -30.29 -18.87 -7.33
CA ASP A 169 -30.93 -19.63 -6.25
C ASP A 169 -29.90 -20.23 -5.28
N HIS A 170 -28.68 -20.48 -5.76
CA HIS A 170 -27.57 -20.96 -4.94
C HIS A 170 -27.12 -19.91 -3.93
N VAL A 171 -26.91 -18.67 -4.39
CA VAL A 171 -26.38 -17.56 -3.56
C VAL A 171 -27.46 -16.75 -2.83
N ALA A 172 -28.71 -16.78 -3.30
CA ALA A 172 -29.84 -16.05 -2.72
C ALA A 172 -30.05 -16.27 -1.20
N PRO A 173 -29.87 -17.49 -0.64
CA PRO A 173 -30.01 -17.71 0.80
C PRO A 173 -29.10 -16.80 1.64
N PHE A 174 -27.86 -16.59 1.22
CA PHE A 174 -26.92 -15.71 1.91
C PHE A 174 -27.45 -14.27 1.97
N PHE A 175 -27.87 -13.71 0.83
CA PHE A 175 -28.39 -12.34 0.78
C PHE A 175 -29.71 -12.19 1.53
N GLN A 176 -30.55 -13.23 1.54
CA GLN A 176 -31.78 -13.25 2.32
C GLN A 176 -31.48 -13.25 3.83
N ASP A 177 -30.56 -14.10 4.28
CA ASP A 177 -30.15 -14.15 5.69
C ASP A 177 -29.49 -12.82 6.11
N ALA A 178 -28.67 -12.21 5.25
CA ALA A 178 -28.09 -10.89 5.47
C ALA A 178 -29.18 -9.81 5.59
N ALA A 179 -30.15 -9.78 4.67
CA ALA A 179 -31.27 -8.84 4.71
C ALA A 179 -32.12 -9.02 5.98
N ASP A 180 -32.38 -10.25 6.39
CA ASP A 180 -33.15 -10.53 7.61
C ASP A 180 -32.37 -10.20 8.88
N ALA A 181 -31.05 -10.38 8.89
CA ALA A 181 -30.18 -9.90 9.96
C ALA A 181 -30.22 -8.36 10.07
N LEU A 182 -30.09 -7.64 8.95
CA LEU A 182 -30.18 -6.17 8.92
C LEU A 182 -31.54 -5.68 9.45
N LYS A 183 -32.64 -6.34 9.10
CA LYS A 183 -33.97 -6.03 9.67
C LYS A 183 -34.01 -6.21 11.17
N LYS A 184 -33.43 -7.30 11.70
CA LYS A 184 -33.36 -7.58 13.15
C LYS A 184 -32.44 -6.61 13.91
N LEU A 185 -31.49 -6.00 13.20
CA LEU A 185 -30.56 -5.01 13.73
C LEU A 185 -31.00 -3.56 13.49
N LYS A 186 -32.19 -3.34 12.91
CA LYS A 186 -32.72 -2.00 12.65
C LYS A 186 -32.67 -1.14 13.92
N GLY A 187 -32.14 0.08 13.78
CA GLY A 187 -31.95 1.04 14.88
C GLY A 187 -30.74 0.76 15.80
N ARG A 188 -30.03 -0.37 15.60
CA ARG A 188 -28.80 -0.72 16.34
C ARG A 188 -27.57 -0.85 15.46
N PHE A 189 -27.76 -1.06 14.16
CA PHE A 189 -26.69 -1.18 13.19
C PHE A 189 -26.49 0.12 12.43
N HIS A 190 -25.23 0.57 12.39
CA HIS A 190 -24.78 1.74 11.65
C HIS A 190 -23.48 1.37 10.95
N VAL A 191 -23.30 1.89 9.73
CA VAL A 191 -22.06 1.76 8.95
C VAL A 191 -21.58 3.14 8.60
N GLU A 192 -20.38 3.46 9.06
CA GLU A 192 -19.67 4.66 8.62
C GLU A 192 -18.75 4.28 7.47
N VAL A 193 -18.79 5.07 6.39
CA VAL A 193 -17.89 4.89 5.24
C VAL A 193 -16.94 6.08 5.17
N LEU A 194 -15.65 5.79 5.14
CA LEU A 194 -14.57 6.78 5.08
C LEU A 194 -13.69 6.48 3.87
N CYS A 195 -13.41 7.48 3.05
CA CYS A 195 -12.61 7.33 1.84
C CYS A 195 -11.27 8.06 2.00
N GLY A 196 -10.18 7.35 2.28
CA GLY A 196 -8.84 7.93 2.45
C GLY A 196 -7.75 6.90 2.71
N ASP A 197 -6.54 7.39 3.00
CA ASP A 197 -5.42 6.58 3.44
C ASP A 197 -5.66 6.04 4.86
N ILE A 198 -5.33 4.76 5.09
CA ILE A 198 -5.60 4.10 6.38
C ILE A 198 -4.76 4.68 7.52
N ILE A 199 -3.56 5.19 7.24
CA ILE A 199 -2.69 5.79 8.25
C ILE A 199 -3.24 7.15 8.66
N ASP A 200 -3.62 8.01 7.71
CA ASP A 200 -4.31 9.29 8.00
C ASP A 200 -5.60 9.06 8.79
N ILE A 201 -6.44 8.10 8.37
CA ILE A 201 -7.67 7.75 9.11
C ILE A 201 -7.37 7.25 10.53
N SER A 202 -6.32 6.44 10.69
CA SER A 202 -5.96 5.88 12.00
C SER A 202 -5.44 6.96 12.95
N GLU A 203 -4.60 7.85 12.46
CA GLU A 203 -4.11 9.02 13.20
C GLU A 203 -5.24 9.96 13.56
N TRP A 204 -6.16 10.22 12.62
CA TRP A 204 -7.36 10.99 12.87
C TRP A 204 -8.21 10.41 14.00
N PHE A 205 -8.38 9.08 14.03
CA PHE A 205 -9.10 8.41 15.12
C PHE A 205 -8.38 8.49 16.46
N ARG A 206 -7.04 8.38 16.45
CA ARG A 206 -6.22 8.39 17.66
C ARG A 206 -6.11 9.78 18.28
N PHE A 207 -5.94 10.82 17.47
CA PHE A 207 -5.64 12.18 17.92
C PHE A 207 -6.82 13.15 17.78
N GLY A 208 -7.87 12.76 17.04
CA GLY A 208 -9.05 13.59 16.83
C GLY A 208 -8.86 14.74 15.83
N THR A 209 -7.71 14.79 15.14
CA THR A 209 -7.33 15.86 14.21
C THR A 209 -6.85 15.28 12.89
N SER A 210 -7.24 15.89 11.76
CA SER A 210 -6.66 15.59 10.45
C SER A 210 -6.71 16.84 9.58
N PRO A 211 -5.66 17.11 8.78
CA PRO A 211 -5.62 18.26 7.89
C PRO A 211 -6.65 18.17 6.75
N THR A 212 -7.12 16.95 6.43
CA THR A 212 -8.02 16.70 5.30
C THR A 212 -9.47 16.42 5.72
N ARG A 213 -9.77 16.38 7.03
CA ARG A 213 -11.06 15.93 7.55
C ARG A 213 -11.69 16.92 8.51
N PHE A 214 -13.02 16.99 8.43
CA PHE A 214 -13.83 17.67 9.43
C PHE A 214 -13.98 16.83 10.70
N PRO A 215 -14.29 17.44 11.87
CA PRO A 215 -14.53 16.70 13.10
C PRO A 215 -15.61 15.62 12.95
N ARG A 216 -15.30 14.39 13.38
CA ARG A 216 -16.20 13.24 13.34
C ARG A 216 -17.30 13.36 14.39
N SER A 217 -18.49 12.82 14.11
CA SER A 217 -19.53 12.69 15.12
C SER A 217 -19.03 11.87 16.31
N LYS A 218 -19.29 12.35 17.52
CA LYS A 218 -18.96 11.66 18.78
C LYS A 218 -19.76 10.37 18.98
N GLU A 219 -20.77 10.13 18.16
CA GLU A 219 -21.57 8.90 18.19
C GLU A 219 -20.80 7.69 17.65
N PHE A 220 -19.78 7.92 16.82
CA PHE A 220 -18.97 6.82 16.29
C PHE A 220 -17.78 6.49 17.19
N PRO A 221 -17.48 5.19 17.37
CA PRO A 221 -16.37 4.76 18.23
C PRO A 221 -15.02 5.10 17.59
N THR A 222 -14.05 5.45 18.42
CA THR A 222 -12.63 5.61 18.05
C THR A 222 -11.79 4.39 18.43
N GLU A 223 -12.36 3.46 19.21
CA GLU A 223 -11.75 2.20 19.60
C GLU A 223 -12.60 1.00 19.16
N PHE A 224 -11.95 -0.09 18.75
CA PHE A 224 -12.60 -1.20 18.06
C PHE A 224 -12.30 -2.55 18.73
N ASP A 225 -13.30 -3.44 18.73
CA ASP A 225 -13.12 -4.85 19.13
C ASP A 225 -12.40 -5.65 18.04
N GLY A 226 -12.56 -5.27 16.77
CA GLY A 226 -12.00 -6.01 15.65
C GLY A 226 -11.71 -5.10 14.48
N ILE A 227 -10.49 -5.18 13.94
CA ILE A 227 -10.09 -4.47 12.73
C ILE A 227 -9.69 -5.49 11.66
N HIS A 228 -10.21 -5.32 10.44
CA HIS A 228 -9.95 -6.20 9.31
C HIS A 228 -9.30 -5.40 8.19
N LEU A 229 -8.02 -5.65 7.94
CA LEU A 229 -7.23 -4.89 6.97
C LEU A 229 -7.16 -5.52 5.59
N SER A 230 -7.82 -6.66 5.39
CA SER A 230 -7.62 -7.47 4.19
C SER A 230 -6.11 -7.67 3.94
N ASN A 231 -5.61 -7.31 2.78
CA ASN A 231 -4.24 -7.43 2.31
C ASN A 231 -3.45 -6.11 2.35
N ILE A 232 -3.95 -5.06 3.02
CA ILE A 232 -3.26 -3.76 3.12
C ILE A 232 -1.76 -3.89 3.50
N PRO A 233 -1.36 -4.73 4.49
CA PRO A 233 0.05 -4.86 4.87
C PRO A 233 0.99 -5.27 3.72
N ASP A 234 0.49 -5.95 2.69
CA ASP A 234 1.31 -6.33 1.54
C ASP A 234 1.81 -5.11 0.75
N TYR A 235 1.10 -3.97 0.84
CA TYR A 235 1.35 -2.76 0.05
C TYR A 235 2.04 -1.65 0.82
N ILE A 236 2.06 -1.70 2.15
CA ILE A 236 2.53 -0.59 3.01
C ILE A 236 3.78 -0.93 3.85
N GLY A 237 4.51 -1.99 3.50
CA GLY A 237 5.75 -2.36 4.20
C GLY A 237 5.56 -3.37 5.31
N GLY A 238 4.59 -4.27 5.14
CA GLY A 238 4.26 -5.30 6.11
C GLY A 238 3.43 -4.76 7.26
N ASN A 239 3.59 -5.35 8.45
CA ASN A 239 2.73 -5.07 9.59
C ASN A 239 3.28 -4.01 10.56
N LEU A 240 4.42 -3.35 10.29
CA LEU A 240 4.93 -2.33 11.22
C LEU A 240 3.95 -1.17 11.36
N SER A 241 3.44 -0.64 10.24
CA SER A 241 2.40 0.39 10.25
C SER A 241 1.11 -0.12 10.89
N THR A 242 0.75 -1.39 10.68
CA THR A 242 -0.36 -2.03 11.39
C THR A 242 -0.17 -1.97 12.90
N PHE A 243 1.04 -2.21 13.40
CA PHE A 243 1.31 -2.24 14.84
C PHE A 243 1.41 -0.85 15.45
N LEU A 244 1.94 0.13 14.72
CA LEU A 244 2.18 1.49 15.25
C LEU A 244 1.00 2.44 15.09
N TYR A 245 0.18 2.29 14.04
CA TYR A 245 -0.94 3.19 13.76
C TYR A 245 -2.30 2.55 14.04
N ILE A 246 -2.47 1.26 13.71
CA ILE A 246 -3.80 0.61 13.69
C ILE A 246 -4.08 -0.14 14.99
N ALA A 247 -3.14 -0.95 15.48
CA ALA A 247 -3.29 -1.71 16.73
C ALA A 247 -3.60 -0.83 17.97
N PRO A 248 -3.10 0.43 18.07
CA PRO A 248 -3.50 1.33 19.16
C PRO A 248 -4.99 1.64 19.21
N LEU A 249 -5.72 1.53 18.09
CA LEU A 249 -7.17 1.73 18.00
C LEU A 249 -7.98 0.54 18.54
N LEU A 250 -7.33 -0.53 18.98
CA LEU A 250 -8.03 -1.62 19.64
C LEU A 250 -8.40 -1.24 21.07
N LYS A 251 -9.61 -1.64 21.48
CA LYS A 251 -9.97 -1.68 22.90
C LYS A 251 -8.98 -2.56 23.64
N LYS A 252 -8.72 -2.23 24.91
CA LYS A 252 -7.78 -2.97 25.77
C LYS A 252 -8.42 -4.21 26.38
N GLU A 253 -9.03 -5.05 25.53
CA GLU A 253 -9.65 -6.31 25.90
C GLU A 253 -8.92 -7.49 25.25
N ALA A 254 -8.85 -8.63 25.95
CA ALA A 254 -8.18 -9.83 25.43
C ALA A 254 -8.85 -10.42 24.17
N THR A 255 -10.11 -10.06 23.92
CA THR A 255 -10.88 -10.44 22.74
C THR A 255 -10.68 -9.50 21.56
N SER A 256 -9.99 -8.37 21.75
CA SER A 256 -9.78 -7.39 20.69
C SER A 256 -8.65 -7.79 19.76
N PHE A 257 -8.83 -7.59 18.44
CA PHE A 257 -7.84 -8.04 17.46
C PHE A 257 -7.77 -7.18 16.18
N VAL A 258 -6.58 -7.15 15.57
CA VAL A 258 -6.37 -6.73 14.18
C VAL A 258 -6.04 -7.97 13.35
N ARG A 259 -6.60 -8.10 12.15
CA ARG A 259 -6.23 -9.20 11.24
C ARG A 259 -5.99 -8.74 9.81
N SER A 260 -5.09 -9.42 9.13
CA SER A 260 -4.74 -9.21 7.74
C SER A 260 -4.39 -10.53 7.04
N ASN A 261 -4.54 -10.57 5.72
CA ASN A 261 -4.13 -11.66 4.84
C ASN A 261 -2.83 -11.28 4.14
N CYS A 262 -1.94 -12.24 3.94
CA CYS A 262 -0.86 -12.13 2.97
C CYS A 262 -1.35 -12.67 1.63
N LEU A 263 -1.76 -11.80 0.72
CA LEU A 263 -2.31 -12.16 -0.60
C LEU A 263 -1.23 -12.20 -1.68
N ARG A 264 -0.32 -11.21 -1.67
CA ARG A 264 0.55 -10.93 -2.82
C ARG A 264 1.71 -11.91 -2.96
N ASN A 265 2.32 -12.29 -1.84
CA ASN A 265 3.55 -13.08 -1.80
C ASN A 265 3.53 -14.25 -0.79
N PRO A 266 2.39 -14.94 -0.58
CA PRO A 266 2.28 -15.98 0.46
C PRO A 266 3.30 -17.12 0.29
N GLY A 267 3.67 -17.44 -0.95
CA GLY A 267 4.66 -18.47 -1.26
C GLY A 267 6.10 -18.16 -0.82
N ASN A 268 6.41 -16.90 -0.49
CA ASN A 268 7.76 -16.51 -0.05
C ASN A 268 8.04 -16.86 1.42
N TRP A 269 7.00 -17.14 2.22
CA TRP A 269 7.11 -17.19 3.67
C TRP A 269 7.06 -18.62 4.20
N LYS A 270 8.14 -19.06 4.84
CA LYS A 270 8.20 -20.38 5.51
C LYS A 270 7.53 -20.40 6.89
N SER A 271 7.46 -19.23 7.54
CA SER A 271 6.84 -19.03 8.84
C SER A 271 6.48 -17.55 9.03
N ILE A 272 5.76 -17.24 10.11
CA ILE A 272 5.44 -15.86 10.48
C ILE A 272 6.69 -15.08 10.90
N GLU A 273 7.67 -15.74 11.53
CA GLU A 273 8.96 -15.13 11.88
C GLU A 273 9.76 -14.77 10.63
N ALA A 274 9.71 -15.60 9.57
CA ALA A 274 10.34 -15.26 8.29
C ALA A 274 9.68 -14.04 7.63
N PHE A 275 8.36 -13.91 7.77
CA PHE A 275 7.63 -12.72 7.34
C PHE A 275 8.12 -11.48 8.10
N PHE A 276 8.18 -11.52 9.43
CA PHE A 276 8.63 -10.37 10.22
C PHE A 276 10.12 -10.04 10.06
N ALA A 277 10.96 -11.05 9.90
CA ALA A 277 12.39 -10.87 9.67
C ALA A 277 12.62 -10.03 8.42
N HIS A 278 11.92 -10.33 7.32
CA HIS A 278 12.13 -9.57 6.10
C HIS A 278 11.55 -8.15 6.15
N TYR A 279 10.32 -7.98 6.62
CA TYR A 279 9.68 -6.66 6.58
C TYR A 279 10.11 -5.72 7.72
N GLN A 280 10.45 -6.26 8.90
CA GLN A 280 10.69 -5.45 10.11
C GLN A 280 12.03 -5.73 10.78
N CYS A 281 12.87 -6.61 10.24
CA CYS A 281 14.06 -7.10 10.93
C CYS A 281 13.79 -7.71 12.32
N ILE A 282 12.57 -8.22 12.54
CA ILE A 282 12.15 -8.85 13.81
C ILE A 282 12.35 -10.35 13.70
N THR A 283 13.23 -10.91 14.52
CA THR A 283 13.67 -12.32 14.41
C THR A 283 12.74 -13.31 15.10
N ASN A 284 11.98 -12.85 16.10
CA ASN A 284 11.12 -13.72 16.89
C ASN A 284 9.94 -12.96 17.52
N LYS A 285 8.97 -13.73 18.06
CA LYS A 285 7.75 -13.19 18.69
C LYS A 285 8.04 -12.38 19.97
N THR A 286 9.10 -12.70 20.70
CA THR A 286 9.49 -11.97 21.90
C THR A 286 9.91 -10.55 21.53
N MET A 287 10.79 -10.42 20.54
CA MET A 287 11.22 -9.13 19.99
C MET A 287 10.02 -8.33 19.46
N LEU A 288 9.12 -8.96 18.69
CA LEU A 288 7.88 -8.33 18.24
C LEU A 288 7.11 -7.72 19.42
N LYS A 289 6.83 -8.54 20.44
CA LYS A 289 6.05 -8.16 21.61
C LYS A 289 6.69 -7.02 22.39
N GLN A 290 8.01 -7.04 22.52
CA GLN A 290 8.76 -6.03 23.28
C GLN A 290 8.84 -4.68 22.55
N LEU A 291 8.97 -4.69 21.21
CA LEU A 291 9.05 -3.49 20.39
C LEU A 291 7.68 -2.85 20.15
N THR A 292 6.65 -3.65 19.89
CA THR A 292 5.36 -3.14 19.40
C THR A 292 4.24 -3.27 20.42
N GLY A 293 4.38 -4.15 21.42
CA GLY A 293 3.29 -4.49 22.33
C GLY A 293 2.22 -5.37 21.70
N VAL A 294 2.49 -6.00 20.56
CA VAL A 294 1.56 -6.88 19.86
C VAL A 294 1.99 -8.34 20.00
N GLU A 295 1.00 -9.23 20.11
CA GLU A 295 1.20 -10.68 20.08
C GLU A 295 0.48 -11.30 18.87
N VAL A 296 1.13 -12.29 18.25
CA VAL A 296 0.52 -13.07 17.17
C VAL A 296 -0.38 -14.14 17.77
N MET A 297 -1.66 -14.10 17.42
CA MET A 297 -2.63 -15.10 17.86
C MET A 297 -2.37 -16.43 17.12
N PRO A 298 -2.32 -17.57 17.84
CA PRO A 298 -2.04 -18.85 17.22
C PRO A 298 -3.17 -19.26 16.26
N ARG A 299 -2.86 -19.28 14.96
CA ARG A 299 -3.66 -19.90 13.90
C ARG A 299 -2.74 -20.74 13.00
N PRO A 300 -3.22 -21.84 12.39
CA PRO A 300 -2.40 -22.64 11.51
C PRO A 300 -1.97 -21.81 10.29
N PHE A 301 -0.68 -21.46 10.25
CA PHE A 301 -0.05 -20.80 9.09
C PHE A 301 0.12 -21.78 7.91
N LYS A 302 0.10 -23.09 8.18
CA LYS A 302 0.30 -24.13 7.15
C LYS A 302 -0.98 -24.40 6.36
N TRP A 303 -0.83 -24.49 5.03
CA TRP A 303 -1.82 -24.95 4.04
C TRP A 303 -2.94 -23.97 3.65
N ALA A 304 -2.89 -22.71 4.10
CA ALA A 304 -3.77 -21.67 3.59
C ALA A 304 -3.15 -21.02 2.34
N MET A 305 -3.91 -20.96 1.24
CA MET A 305 -3.49 -20.27 0.00
C MET A 305 -3.18 -18.79 0.25
N PHE A 306 -3.86 -18.19 1.24
CA PHE A 306 -3.69 -16.83 1.73
C PHE A 306 -3.69 -16.86 3.26
N PRO A 307 -2.53 -16.96 3.93
CA PRO A 307 -2.50 -17.09 5.37
C PRO A 307 -3.07 -15.83 6.02
N LEU A 308 -4.13 -16.03 6.80
CA LEU A 308 -4.73 -15.02 7.65
C LEU A 308 -3.92 -14.95 8.96
N ILE A 309 -3.40 -13.78 9.26
CA ILE A 309 -2.65 -13.51 10.48
C ILE A 309 -3.49 -12.59 11.37
N GLU A 310 -3.57 -12.94 12.64
CA GLU A 310 -4.33 -12.21 13.64
C GLU A 310 -3.41 -11.77 14.78
N TYR A 311 -3.65 -10.56 15.25
CA TYR A 311 -2.81 -9.83 16.20
C TYR A 311 -3.68 -9.31 17.32
N THR A 312 -3.18 -9.35 18.55
CA THR A 312 -3.84 -8.73 19.71
C THR A 312 -2.86 -7.84 20.47
N PHE A 313 -3.41 -6.90 21.24
CA PHE A 313 -2.62 -6.01 22.08
C PHE A 313 -2.18 -6.72 23.37
N CYS A 314 -0.92 -6.57 23.74
CA CYS A 314 -0.37 -7.07 24.99
C CYS A 314 0.30 -5.96 25.81
N SER A 315 -0.21 -5.78 27.03
CA SER A 315 0.25 -4.75 27.96
C SER A 315 1.59 -5.07 28.64
N HIS A 316 2.06 -6.32 28.62
CA HIS A 316 3.22 -6.73 29.43
C HIS A 316 4.39 -7.24 28.57
N ALA A 317 5.44 -6.44 28.41
CA ALA A 317 6.74 -6.93 27.96
C ALA A 317 7.87 -6.06 28.53
N GLN A 318 8.94 -6.69 29.02
CA GLN A 318 10.13 -5.99 29.50
C GLN A 318 10.94 -5.43 28.31
N PRO A 319 11.65 -4.30 28.46
CA PRO A 319 12.52 -3.76 27.42
C PRO A 319 13.54 -4.78 26.88
N ILE A 320 13.89 -4.70 25.60
CA ILE A 320 15.06 -5.37 25.02
C ILE A 320 16.32 -4.57 25.35
N SER A 321 17.49 -5.21 25.44
CA SER A 321 18.78 -4.53 25.50
C SER A 321 19.02 -3.60 24.30
N GLU A 322 19.82 -2.56 24.54
CA GLU A 322 20.19 -1.50 23.59
C GLU A 322 20.86 -1.98 22.29
N ASP A 323 21.56 -3.12 22.33
CA ASP A 323 22.32 -3.65 21.17
C ASP A 323 21.43 -4.16 20.01
N ASP A 324 20.16 -4.48 20.26
CA ASP A 324 19.25 -5.10 19.26
C ASP A 324 18.55 -4.08 18.33
N TRP A 325 18.74 -2.78 18.57
CA TRP A 325 18.04 -1.69 17.87
C TRP A 325 18.61 -1.38 16.49
N SER A 326 19.91 -1.58 16.30
CA SER A 326 20.64 -1.16 15.09
C SER A 326 20.22 -1.88 13.81
N ALA A 327 19.53 -3.02 13.92
CA ALA A 327 18.98 -3.77 12.79
C ALA A 327 17.82 -3.06 12.08
N LEU A 328 17.13 -2.11 12.74
CA LEU A 328 15.96 -1.42 12.21
C LEU A 328 16.30 -0.31 11.18
N LEU A 329 17.57 0.09 11.08
CA LEU A 329 18.07 1.09 10.14
C LEU A 329 18.55 0.49 8.82
N ALA A 330 18.12 -0.74 8.50
CA ALA A 330 18.67 -1.49 7.39
C ALA A 330 18.24 -0.96 6.01
N LEU A 331 19.22 -0.79 5.12
CA LEU A 331 19.00 -0.54 3.69
C LEU A 331 18.28 -1.75 3.06
N PRO A 332 17.04 -1.62 2.53
CA PRO A 332 16.34 -2.73 1.89
C PRO A 332 17.16 -3.34 0.75
N TYR A 333 17.03 -4.66 0.56
CA TYR A 333 17.67 -5.36 -0.55
C TYR A 333 16.84 -5.23 -1.84
N ASN A 334 17.50 -5.26 -2.99
CA ASN A 334 16.83 -5.14 -4.29
C ASN A 334 15.78 -6.26 -4.46
N VAL A 335 14.60 -5.89 -4.94
CA VAL A 335 13.51 -6.84 -5.23
C VAL A 335 13.36 -7.01 -6.75
N ASN A 336 12.97 -8.21 -7.18
CA ASN A 336 12.59 -8.42 -8.57
C ASN A 336 11.15 -7.96 -8.79
N ILE A 337 10.99 -6.73 -9.26
CA ILE A 337 9.68 -6.11 -9.52
C ILE A 337 8.89 -6.79 -10.65
N PHE A 338 9.56 -7.51 -11.55
CA PHE A 338 8.91 -8.14 -12.71
C PHE A 338 8.15 -9.43 -12.36
N ASN A 339 8.37 -10.02 -11.19
CA ASN A 339 7.63 -11.20 -10.75
C ASN A 339 6.50 -10.84 -9.79
N LEU A 340 5.37 -10.39 -10.35
CA LEU A 340 4.24 -9.77 -9.64
C LEU A 340 3.73 -10.57 -8.43
N ASN A 341 3.73 -11.91 -8.52
CA ASN A 341 3.23 -12.84 -7.49
C ASN A 341 4.27 -13.15 -6.38
N THR A 342 5.47 -12.57 -6.45
CA THR A 342 6.52 -12.76 -5.45
C THR A 342 7.13 -11.44 -4.98
N VAL A 343 6.67 -10.30 -5.49
CA VAL A 343 7.22 -9.00 -5.09
C VAL A 343 6.91 -8.74 -3.62
N ILE A 344 7.91 -8.25 -2.90
CA ILE A 344 7.77 -7.83 -1.51
C ILE A 344 7.96 -6.31 -1.46
N PHE A 345 6.92 -5.57 -1.06
CA PHE A 345 6.99 -4.12 -0.98
C PHE A 345 7.43 -3.65 0.39
N SER A 346 8.44 -2.78 0.42
CA SER A 346 8.88 -2.12 1.66
C SER A 346 8.96 -0.59 1.49
N PRO A 347 7.82 0.10 1.32
CA PRO A 347 7.76 1.55 1.14
C PRO A 347 7.99 2.37 2.42
N LEU A 348 8.46 1.77 3.51
CA LEU A 348 8.69 2.52 4.75
C LEU A 348 9.81 3.56 4.53
N ASN A 349 9.59 4.76 5.09
CA ASN A 349 10.56 5.85 5.10
C ASN A 349 11.00 6.16 6.54
N LEU A 350 11.88 7.14 6.73
CA LEU A 350 12.46 7.45 8.04
C LEU A 350 11.44 7.91 9.11
N THR A 351 10.25 8.36 8.73
CA THR A 351 9.22 8.79 9.71
C THR A 351 8.76 7.65 10.63
N ILE A 352 8.85 6.40 10.17
CA ILE A 352 8.43 5.24 10.95
C ILE A 352 9.25 5.08 12.23
N LEU A 353 10.50 5.57 12.24
CA LEU A 353 11.37 5.54 13.42
C LEU A 353 10.82 6.40 14.55
N PHE A 354 10.29 7.60 14.24
CA PHE A 354 9.71 8.51 15.24
C PHE A 354 8.46 7.91 15.88
N ARG A 355 7.62 7.23 15.09
CA ARG A 355 6.46 6.51 15.63
C ARG A 355 6.84 5.30 16.45
N LEU A 356 7.90 4.59 16.06
CA LEU A 356 8.45 3.54 16.89
C LEU A 356 8.97 4.11 18.21
N MET A 357 9.66 5.25 18.22
CA MET A 357 10.13 5.91 19.45
C MET A 357 8.98 6.34 20.37
N ASP A 358 7.92 6.94 19.84
CA ASP A 358 6.68 7.22 20.61
C ASP A 358 6.13 5.94 21.27
N GLN A 359 6.01 4.87 20.48
CA GLN A 359 5.53 3.58 20.98
C GLN A 359 6.41 3.04 22.11
N LEU A 360 7.73 3.16 22.01
CA LEU A 360 8.65 2.62 23.01
C LEU A 360 8.66 3.43 24.29
N HIS A 361 8.58 4.75 24.16
CA HIS A 361 8.39 5.61 25.30
C HIS A 361 7.10 5.29 26.06
N SER A 362 5.99 5.06 25.35
CA SER A 362 4.73 4.60 25.95
C SER A 362 4.87 3.27 26.70
N ARG A 363 5.91 2.49 26.38
CA ARG A 363 6.28 1.21 27.00
C ARG A 363 7.44 1.33 27.99
N HIS A 364 7.76 2.54 28.42
CA HIS A 364 8.78 2.84 29.44
C HIS A 364 10.22 2.50 29.03
N TYR A 365 10.52 2.47 27.72
CA TYR A 365 11.92 2.47 27.29
C TYR A 365 12.58 3.80 27.68
N PRO A 366 13.85 3.80 28.15
CA PRO A 366 14.52 5.01 28.55
C PRO A 366 14.67 6.02 27.41
N SER A 367 14.29 7.27 27.64
CA SER A 367 14.39 8.34 26.63
C SER A 367 15.82 8.57 26.13
N HIS A 368 16.82 8.38 26.98
CA HIS A 368 18.23 8.56 26.59
C HIS A 368 18.70 7.54 25.54
N TRP A 369 18.17 6.31 25.52
CA TRP A 369 18.47 5.33 24.47
C TRP A 369 18.00 5.81 23.10
N MET A 370 16.77 6.33 23.04
CA MET A 370 16.20 6.84 21.78
C MET A 370 16.92 8.11 21.31
N SER A 371 17.27 8.99 22.24
CA SER A 371 18.10 10.18 21.98
C SER A 371 19.46 9.81 21.42
N GLU A 372 20.15 8.83 22.02
CA GLU A 372 21.46 8.37 21.57
C GLU A 372 21.39 7.77 20.16
N ILE A 373 20.37 6.96 19.86
CA ILE A 373 20.16 6.42 18.52
C ILE A 373 19.99 7.53 17.48
N LEU A 374 19.12 8.53 17.74
CA LEU A 374 18.94 9.65 16.81
C LEU A 374 20.24 10.45 16.63
N SER A 375 20.94 10.74 17.73
CA SER A 375 22.22 11.47 17.71
C SER A 375 23.24 10.74 16.85
N ASN A 376 23.43 9.43 17.07
CA ASN A 376 24.38 8.61 16.33
C ASN A 376 24.06 8.56 14.83
N ILE A 377 22.78 8.56 14.43
CA ILE A 377 22.38 8.61 13.02
C ILE A 377 22.70 9.98 12.42
N ILE A 378 22.32 11.06 13.11
CA ILE A 378 22.52 12.44 12.65
C ILE A 378 24.02 12.78 12.54
N GLU A 379 24.82 12.31 13.49
CA GLU A 379 26.24 12.62 13.60
C GLU A 379 27.14 11.60 12.87
N ASN A 380 26.55 10.60 12.21
CA ASN A 380 27.26 9.57 11.44
C ASN A 380 28.22 8.70 12.30
N GLU A 381 27.77 8.40 13.52
CA GLU A 381 28.49 7.62 14.53
C GLU A 381 27.93 6.22 14.76
N VAL A 382 26.98 5.75 13.92
CA VAL A 382 26.40 4.41 14.04
C VAL A 382 27.45 3.32 13.84
N VAL A 383 27.73 2.56 14.90
CA VAL A 383 28.64 1.42 14.91
C VAL A 383 27.86 0.16 15.22
N SER A 384 27.93 -0.86 14.35
CA SER A 384 27.15 -2.09 14.54
C SER A 384 27.82 -3.34 13.98
N SER A 385 27.49 -4.49 14.59
CA SER A 385 27.78 -5.85 14.10
C SER A 385 26.70 -6.38 13.14
N CYS A 386 25.56 -5.70 13.02
CA CYS A 386 24.49 -6.04 12.08
C CYS A 386 24.86 -5.59 10.65
N ARG A 387 24.18 -6.16 9.66
CA ARG A 387 24.36 -5.81 8.24
C ARG A 387 23.03 -5.61 7.54
N PRO A 388 22.96 -4.70 6.55
CA PRO A 388 21.82 -4.66 5.65
C PRO A 388 21.63 -6.04 4.98
N PRO A 389 20.38 -6.46 4.71
CA PRO A 389 20.12 -7.76 4.08
C PRO A 389 20.93 -7.99 2.79
N ARG A 390 21.23 -9.25 2.48
CA ARG A 390 21.97 -9.66 1.26
C ARG A 390 21.11 -10.39 0.24
N MET A 391 19.85 -10.61 0.57
CA MET A 391 18.91 -11.32 -0.27
C MET A 391 17.47 -11.01 0.15
N THR A 392 16.56 -11.28 -0.78
CA THR A 392 15.11 -11.18 -0.62
C THR A 392 14.49 -12.53 -0.96
N PRO A 393 13.66 -13.14 -0.08
CA PRO A 393 13.36 -12.70 1.29
C PRO A 393 14.53 -12.88 2.26
N THR A 394 14.58 -12.09 3.32
CA THR A 394 15.63 -12.15 4.35
C THR A 394 15.26 -13.21 5.39
N SER A 395 16.20 -14.10 5.74
CA SER A 395 15.96 -15.13 6.76
C SER A 395 16.27 -14.62 8.16
N VAL A 396 15.60 -15.21 9.16
CA VAL A 396 15.90 -14.99 10.59
C VAL A 396 17.39 -15.23 10.88
N SER A 397 17.93 -16.36 10.39
CA SER A 397 19.35 -16.71 10.57
C SER A 397 20.33 -15.71 9.95
N ALA A 398 19.92 -14.98 8.90
CA ALA A 398 20.77 -13.96 8.31
C ALA A 398 20.82 -12.69 9.16
N LEU A 399 19.74 -12.35 9.86
CA LEU A 399 19.68 -11.21 10.78
C LEU A 399 20.40 -11.50 12.10
N GLU A 400 20.28 -12.72 12.62
CA GLU A 400 20.95 -13.16 13.86
C GLU A 400 22.47 -13.33 13.69
N LYS A 401 22.96 -13.36 12.44
CA LYS A 401 24.38 -13.49 12.17
C LYS A 401 25.12 -12.23 12.63
N GLN A 402 26.04 -12.40 13.57
CA GLN A 402 26.94 -11.32 13.99
C GLN A 402 28.13 -11.19 13.03
N HIS A 403 28.41 -9.97 12.60
CA HIS A 403 29.59 -9.61 11.81
C HIS A 403 30.58 -8.82 12.67
N LYS A 404 31.82 -8.67 12.17
CA LYS A 404 32.79 -7.77 12.79
C LYS A 404 32.20 -6.36 12.86
N THR A 405 32.25 -5.72 14.03
CA THR A 405 31.78 -4.35 14.24
C THR A 405 32.35 -3.37 13.21
N ARG A 406 31.50 -2.49 12.68
CA ARG A 406 31.86 -1.48 11.69
C ARG A 406 30.98 -0.23 11.82
N ASN A 407 31.53 0.94 11.47
CA ASN A 407 30.73 2.13 11.21
C ASN A 407 29.83 1.90 9.97
N LEU A 408 28.52 2.01 10.17
CA LEU A 408 27.49 1.95 9.14
C LEU A 408 27.15 3.37 8.69
N CYS A 409 28.03 3.99 7.90
CA CYS A 409 27.91 5.38 7.44
C CYS A 409 26.45 5.79 7.12
N THR A 410 25.88 6.67 7.95
CA THR A 410 24.53 7.24 7.84
C THR A 410 24.51 8.64 7.21
N ALA A 411 25.69 9.19 6.86
CA ALA A 411 25.82 10.50 6.25
C ALA A 411 24.80 10.80 5.12
N PRO A 412 24.48 9.87 4.19
CA PRO A 412 23.46 10.12 3.17
C PRO A 412 22.07 10.46 3.72
N PHE A 413 21.69 9.95 4.89
CA PHE A 413 20.37 10.12 5.49
C PHE A 413 20.36 11.14 6.65
N SER A 414 21.54 11.59 7.10
CA SER A 414 21.71 12.46 8.26
C SER A 414 20.90 13.76 8.18
N HIS A 415 20.90 14.42 7.01
CA HIS A 415 20.18 15.67 6.80
C HIS A 415 18.65 15.49 6.87
N GLU A 416 18.11 14.41 6.31
CA GLU A 416 16.68 14.09 6.42
C GLU A 416 16.34 13.77 7.88
N MET A 417 17.12 12.91 8.54
CA MET A 417 16.88 12.54 9.95
C MET A 417 16.90 13.76 10.87
N ALA A 418 17.84 14.68 10.69
CA ALA A 418 17.92 15.92 11.47
C ALA A 418 16.70 16.83 11.24
N THR A 419 16.25 16.93 9.98
CA THR A 419 15.06 17.73 9.63
C THR A 419 13.79 17.13 10.22
N LEU A 420 13.60 15.81 10.07
CA LEU A 420 12.49 15.09 10.69
C LEU A 420 12.55 15.18 12.22
N THR A 421 13.73 15.14 12.84
CA THR A 421 13.87 15.33 14.28
C THR A 421 13.33 16.68 14.74
N GLN A 422 13.61 17.75 13.99
CA GLN A 422 13.02 19.07 14.28
C GLN A 422 11.49 19.06 14.11
N MET A 423 10.97 18.47 13.04
CA MET A 423 9.53 18.43 12.76
C MET A 423 8.75 17.58 13.78
N PHE A 424 9.32 16.47 14.23
CA PHE A 424 8.72 15.55 15.19
C PHE A 424 9.06 15.90 16.64
N MET A 425 9.86 16.94 16.90
CA MET A 425 10.30 17.33 18.25
C MET A 425 9.14 17.47 19.26
N PRO A 426 7.97 18.04 18.90
CA PRO A 426 6.83 18.11 19.83
C PRO A 426 6.27 16.75 20.25
N LEU A 427 6.52 15.70 19.47
CA LEU A 427 6.08 14.33 19.74
C LEU A 427 7.17 13.48 20.42
N LEU A 428 8.41 13.97 20.48
CA LEU A 428 9.50 13.24 21.08
C LEU A 428 9.46 13.35 22.61
N PRO A 429 9.75 12.25 23.33
CA PRO A 429 9.75 12.23 24.79
C PRO A 429 11.05 12.74 25.43
N PHE A 430 11.88 13.42 24.63
CA PHE A 430 13.15 14.01 25.00
C PHE A 430 13.45 15.17 24.06
N SER A 431 14.34 16.05 24.52
CA SER A 431 14.93 17.09 23.68
C SER A 431 16.28 16.62 23.18
N LEU A 432 16.60 16.94 21.93
CA LEU A 432 17.91 16.68 21.35
C LEU A 432 18.53 17.99 20.90
N GLU A 433 19.65 18.36 21.52
CA GLU A 433 20.42 19.55 21.17
C GLU A 433 21.61 19.12 20.30
N SER A 434 21.49 19.26 18.98
CA SER A 434 22.60 19.06 18.05
C SER A 434 22.65 20.21 17.05
N SER A 435 23.85 20.72 16.77
CA SER A 435 24.06 21.78 15.77
C SER A 435 23.72 21.32 14.34
N ALA A 436 23.57 20.01 14.12
CA ALA A 436 23.13 19.44 12.85
C ALA A 436 21.61 19.52 12.65
N ILE A 437 20.83 19.72 13.71
CA ILE A 437 19.37 19.90 13.65
C ILE A 437 19.07 21.32 13.16
N PRO A 438 18.34 21.48 12.05
CA PRO A 438 18.00 22.79 11.52
C PRO A 438 17.00 23.51 12.45
N ALA A 439 17.05 24.84 12.47
CA ALA A 439 16.00 25.63 13.11
C ALA A 439 14.67 25.44 12.37
N GLN A 440 13.56 25.46 13.09
CA GLN A 440 12.22 25.28 12.50
C GLN A 440 11.91 26.27 11.37
N ASN A 441 12.25 27.54 11.57
CA ASN A 441 12.07 28.61 10.58
C ASN A 441 13.04 28.54 9.39
N ASP A 442 13.98 27.58 9.40
CA ASP A 442 14.83 27.23 8.27
C ASP A 442 14.21 26.11 7.41
N ILE A 443 13.15 25.43 7.85
CA ILE A 443 12.53 24.33 7.09
C ILE A 443 11.45 24.89 6.15
N TYR A 444 11.59 24.63 4.86
CA TYR A 444 10.63 25.06 3.83
C TYR A 444 10.20 23.87 2.97
N ARG A 445 9.01 23.96 2.40
CA ARG A 445 8.58 23.06 1.35
C ARG A 445 9.27 23.47 0.05
N TYR A 446 9.88 22.49 -0.62
CA TYR A 446 10.54 22.65 -1.90
C TYR A 446 9.87 21.77 -2.95
N THR A 447 9.69 22.33 -4.14
CA THR A 447 9.13 21.63 -5.31
C THR A 447 10.18 21.38 -6.37
N PHE A 448 10.29 20.12 -6.80
CA PHE A 448 11.27 19.59 -7.74
C PHE A 448 10.58 19.12 -9.03
N PRO A 449 10.67 19.87 -10.13
CA PRO A 449 10.02 19.49 -11.39
C PRO A 449 10.83 18.41 -12.14
N PHE A 450 10.19 17.30 -12.47
CA PHE A 450 10.79 16.19 -13.21
C PHE A 450 10.05 15.90 -14.53
N PRO A 451 10.25 16.71 -15.58
CA PRO A 451 9.50 16.58 -16.84
C PRO A 451 9.77 15.29 -17.63
N SER A 452 10.68 14.42 -17.16
CA SER A 452 11.07 13.19 -17.84
C SER A 452 11.38 12.06 -16.85
N VAL A 453 10.34 11.58 -16.17
CA VAL A 453 10.42 10.40 -15.30
C VAL A 453 10.39 9.12 -16.13
N ILE A 454 11.30 8.20 -15.82
CA ILE A 454 11.30 6.83 -16.33
C ILE A 454 10.61 5.97 -15.27
N SER A 455 9.35 5.61 -15.47
CA SER A 455 8.71 4.57 -14.67
C SER A 455 8.83 3.24 -15.41
N HIS A 456 9.61 2.31 -14.85
CA HIS A 456 9.73 0.97 -15.43
C HIS A 456 8.53 0.08 -15.08
N GLN A 457 7.85 0.32 -13.94
CA GLN A 457 6.59 -0.29 -13.52
C GLN A 457 5.95 0.56 -12.40
N GLU A 458 4.63 0.75 -12.47
CA GLU A 458 3.86 1.39 -11.40
C GLU A 458 3.44 0.36 -10.33
N LEU A 459 4.45 -0.18 -9.67
CA LEU A 459 4.30 -0.76 -8.33
C LEU A 459 4.26 0.40 -7.30
N PRO A 460 3.86 0.20 -6.01
CA PRO A 460 3.84 1.28 -5.02
C PRO A 460 5.09 2.14 -5.16
N ASN A 461 4.87 3.43 -5.35
CA ASN A 461 5.93 4.38 -5.66
C ASN A 461 6.84 4.51 -4.44
N THR A 462 7.82 3.61 -4.35
CA THR A 462 8.91 3.63 -3.36
C THR A 462 9.95 4.68 -3.76
N LEU A 463 9.47 5.87 -4.10
CA LEU A 463 10.28 6.95 -4.64
C LEU A 463 11.05 7.64 -3.53
N ILE A 464 12.27 8.05 -3.87
CA ILE A 464 13.14 8.86 -3.03
C ILE A 464 13.80 9.93 -3.88
N LEU A 465 14.13 11.06 -3.28
CA LEU A 465 15.03 12.05 -3.88
C LEU A 465 16.45 11.70 -3.51
N VAL A 466 17.33 11.68 -4.52
CA VAL A 466 18.77 11.52 -4.33
C VAL A 466 19.43 12.77 -4.85
N PHE A 467 20.24 13.40 -3.99
CA PHE A 467 21.06 14.55 -4.33
C PHE A 467 22.52 14.14 -4.37
N TRP A 468 23.26 14.62 -5.37
CA TRP A 468 24.68 14.32 -5.45
C TRP A 468 25.50 15.48 -6.01
N SER A 469 26.74 15.58 -5.53
CA SER A 469 27.73 16.51 -6.08
C SER A 469 28.45 15.86 -7.26
N LEU A 470 28.45 16.58 -8.39
CA LEU A 470 29.15 16.20 -9.62
C LEU A 470 30.65 16.03 -9.39
N LYS A 471 31.26 16.85 -8.53
CA LYS A 471 32.68 16.75 -8.19
C LYS A 471 33.02 15.36 -7.67
N TYR A 472 32.32 14.90 -6.62
CA TYR A 472 32.58 13.60 -6.02
C TYR A 472 32.09 12.43 -6.89
N PHE A 473 31.01 12.64 -7.65
CA PHE A 473 30.51 11.65 -8.60
C PHE A 473 31.53 11.32 -9.70
N MET A 474 32.24 12.32 -10.22
CA MET A 474 33.27 12.11 -11.25
C MET A 474 34.48 11.33 -10.70
N ASP A 475 34.75 11.42 -9.40
CA ASP A 475 35.88 10.72 -8.75
C ASP A 475 35.64 9.21 -8.59
N LEU A 476 34.38 8.75 -8.63
CA LEU A 476 33.97 7.34 -8.51
C LEU A 476 34.57 6.44 -9.61
N GLY A 477 34.86 7.01 -10.78
CA GLY A 477 35.26 6.26 -11.98
C GLY A 477 34.11 5.46 -12.61
N GLU A 478 34.38 4.83 -13.76
CA GLU A 478 33.37 4.20 -14.61
C GLU A 478 32.47 3.21 -13.89
N MET A 479 33.06 2.36 -13.03
CA MET A 479 32.32 1.34 -12.29
C MET A 479 31.34 1.96 -11.28
N GLY A 480 31.79 2.93 -10.48
CA GLY A 480 30.92 3.59 -9.51
C GLY A 480 29.85 4.45 -10.19
N SER A 481 30.17 5.14 -11.28
CA SER A 481 29.17 5.85 -12.11
C SER A 481 28.13 4.89 -12.70
N ARG A 482 28.55 3.71 -13.18
CA ARG A 482 27.63 2.68 -13.67
C ARG A 482 26.74 2.12 -12.57
N SER A 483 27.27 1.92 -11.36
CA SER A 483 26.47 1.52 -10.20
C SER A 483 25.44 2.60 -9.90
N PHE A 484 25.85 3.85 -9.69
CA PHE A 484 24.95 4.96 -9.39
C PHE A 484 23.72 5.04 -10.32
N ILE A 485 23.92 4.77 -11.62
CA ILE A 485 22.86 4.83 -12.62
C ILE A 485 21.92 3.61 -12.60
N ASN A 486 22.42 2.42 -12.27
CA ASN A 486 21.68 1.15 -12.42
C ASN A 486 21.29 0.48 -11.09
N ASP A 487 22.01 0.77 -10.02
CA ASP A 487 21.82 0.24 -8.67
C ASP A 487 22.65 1.09 -7.69
N LEU A 488 22.00 2.00 -6.98
CA LEU A 488 22.62 2.90 -6.01
C LEU A 488 23.08 2.17 -4.73
N ARG A 489 22.52 0.99 -4.44
CA ARG A 489 22.71 0.29 -3.16
C ARG A 489 24.17 0.01 -2.80
N PRO A 490 25.05 -0.46 -3.72
CA PRO A 490 26.46 -0.67 -3.43
C PRO A 490 27.20 0.58 -2.96
N LEU A 491 26.75 1.77 -3.38
CA LEU A 491 27.33 3.04 -2.98
C LEU A 491 26.81 3.52 -1.61
N LEU A 492 25.61 3.09 -1.21
CA LEU A 492 25.03 3.39 0.10
C LEU A 492 25.56 2.46 1.20
N ASP A 493 25.81 1.19 0.87
CA ASP A 493 26.22 0.18 1.85
C ASP A 493 27.75 0.20 2.10
N PRO A 494 28.23 0.65 3.28
CA PRO A 494 29.65 0.71 3.62
C PRO A 494 30.34 -0.64 3.72
N THR A 495 29.57 -1.73 3.76
CA THR A 495 30.08 -3.10 3.92
C THR A 495 30.05 -3.89 2.61
N TRP A 496 29.49 -3.32 1.53
CA TRP A 496 29.36 -3.99 0.23
C TRP A 496 30.71 -4.39 -0.36
N GLY A 497 31.70 -3.48 -0.26
CA GLY A 497 33.07 -3.69 -0.70
C GLY A 497 33.77 -4.87 -0.03
N ASP A 498 33.35 -5.26 1.16
CA ASP A 498 34.00 -6.32 1.93
C ASP A 498 33.29 -7.66 1.84
N GLU A 499 31.98 -7.63 1.62
CA GLU A 499 31.14 -8.82 1.70
C GLU A 499 30.62 -9.29 0.35
N MET A 500 30.47 -8.39 -0.64
CA MET A 500 29.83 -8.69 -1.93
C MET A 500 30.75 -8.47 -3.12
N ASP A 501 31.38 -7.30 -3.22
CA ASP A 501 32.20 -6.95 -4.38
C ASP A 501 33.34 -6.00 -4.03
N SER A 502 34.56 -6.53 -4.01
CA SER A 502 35.79 -5.82 -3.64
C SER A 502 36.09 -4.58 -4.48
N ARG A 503 35.46 -4.41 -5.64
CA ARG A 503 35.60 -3.21 -6.48
C ARG A 503 35.01 -1.96 -5.83
N PHE A 504 34.06 -2.11 -4.90
CA PHE A 504 33.48 -1.00 -4.15
C PHE A 504 34.29 -0.64 -2.89
N ARG A 505 35.33 -1.41 -2.56
CA ARG A 505 36.25 -1.12 -1.45
C ARG A 505 37.16 0.05 -1.83
N GLY A 506 37.21 1.07 -0.99
CA GLY A 506 38.23 2.13 -1.08
C GLY A 506 37.69 3.53 -0.80
N SER A 507 38.63 4.46 -0.62
CA SER A 507 38.36 5.82 -0.16
C SER A 507 37.44 6.63 -1.08
N LYS A 508 37.35 6.30 -2.37
CA LYS A 508 36.49 7.02 -3.33
C LYS A 508 35.01 6.82 -3.06
N SER A 509 34.56 5.57 -2.92
CA SER A 509 33.16 5.24 -2.58
C SER A 509 32.78 5.81 -1.22
N ASP A 510 33.68 5.71 -0.24
CA ASP A 510 33.47 6.23 1.11
C ASP A 510 33.37 7.77 1.10
N THR A 511 34.27 8.45 0.38
CA THR A 511 34.21 9.92 0.24
C THR A 511 32.95 10.38 -0.47
N PHE A 512 32.51 9.68 -1.53
CA PHE A 512 31.26 9.98 -2.22
C PHE A 512 30.05 9.80 -1.29
N ARG A 513 30.00 8.70 -0.53
CA ARG A 513 28.93 8.42 0.43
C ARG A 513 28.86 9.48 1.54
N GLU A 514 30.00 9.89 2.07
CA GLU A 514 30.07 10.84 3.19
C GLU A 514 29.83 12.30 2.79
N LYS A 515 30.27 12.71 1.59
CA LYS A 515 30.33 14.14 1.21
C LYS A 515 29.57 14.50 -0.05
N GLY A 516 29.31 13.51 -0.90
CA GLY A 516 28.80 13.71 -2.25
C GLY A 516 27.41 13.16 -2.49
N LEU A 517 26.74 12.61 -1.49
CA LEU A 517 25.46 11.93 -1.61
C LEU A 517 24.53 12.28 -0.45
N ILE A 518 23.28 12.62 -0.76
CA ILE A 518 22.18 12.81 0.22
C ILE A 518 20.96 12.06 -0.32
N VAL A 519 20.25 11.36 0.55
CA VAL A 519 19.01 10.64 0.25
C VAL A 519 17.88 11.21 1.08
N TRP A 520 16.72 11.38 0.45
CA TRP A 520 15.51 11.90 1.06
C TRP A 520 14.32 10.99 0.73
N SER A 521 13.74 10.37 1.75
CA SER A 521 12.70 9.36 1.67
C SER A 521 11.28 9.88 1.91
N THR A 522 11.16 11.09 2.44
CA THR A 522 9.90 11.78 2.72
C THR A 522 9.59 12.79 1.62
N LEU A 523 8.71 12.40 0.70
CA LEU A 523 8.26 13.26 -0.40
C LEU A 523 6.80 12.99 -0.73
N GLU A 524 6.14 13.97 -1.32
CA GLU A 524 4.90 13.78 -2.07
C GLU A 524 5.23 13.80 -3.56
N TRP A 525 4.61 12.91 -4.32
CA TRP A 525 4.79 12.83 -5.77
C TRP A 525 3.48 13.13 -6.47
N ASP A 526 3.45 14.25 -7.18
CA ASP A 526 2.35 14.60 -8.07
C ASP A 526 2.60 13.96 -9.45
N VAL A 527 1.83 12.92 -9.76
CA VAL A 527 1.92 12.19 -11.03
C VAL A 527 1.49 13.05 -12.21
N GLU A 528 0.51 13.93 -12.04
CA GLU A 528 -0.02 14.75 -13.14
C GLU A 528 0.92 15.91 -13.46
N ALA A 529 1.39 16.62 -12.43
CA ALA A 529 2.34 17.71 -12.57
C ALA A 529 3.77 17.22 -12.85
N GLN A 530 4.06 15.95 -12.55
CA GLN A 530 5.42 15.38 -12.57
C GLN A 530 6.37 16.15 -11.63
N GLU A 531 5.89 16.46 -10.43
CA GLU A 531 6.62 17.24 -9.44
C GLU A 531 6.72 16.46 -8.12
N ALA A 532 7.91 16.48 -7.51
CA ALA A 532 8.09 16.00 -6.15
C ALA A 532 8.13 17.18 -5.18
N THR A 533 7.51 17.06 -4.02
CA THR A 533 7.63 18.06 -2.94
C THR A 533 8.24 17.43 -1.70
N ALA A 534 9.10 18.18 -1.00
CA ALA A 534 9.73 17.73 0.24
C ALA A 534 10.02 18.92 1.18
N TRP A 535 9.93 18.68 2.48
CA TRP A 535 10.32 19.64 3.52
C TRP A 535 11.83 19.56 3.75
N MET A 536 12.57 20.64 3.51
CA MET A 536 14.03 20.65 3.60
C MET A 536 14.56 21.96 4.22
N PRO A 537 15.75 21.95 4.85
CA PRO A 537 16.39 23.16 5.36
C PRO A 537 16.83 24.10 4.23
N CYS A 538 16.52 25.39 4.36
CA CYS A 538 16.87 26.42 3.42
C CYS A 538 18.39 26.60 3.36
N THR A 539 19.07 26.50 4.50
CA THR A 539 20.54 26.49 4.57
C THR A 539 21.16 25.38 3.70
N LEU A 540 20.59 24.17 3.74
CA LEU A 540 21.05 23.02 2.95
C LEU A 540 20.82 23.24 1.46
N VAL A 541 19.61 23.61 1.06
CA VAL A 541 19.28 23.83 -0.36
C VAL A 541 20.09 24.99 -0.94
N ASN A 542 20.22 26.10 -0.21
CA ASN A 542 21.05 27.23 -0.62
C ASN A 542 22.53 26.86 -0.75
N ARG A 543 23.05 25.99 0.11
CA ARG A 543 24.42 25.46 -0.02
C ARG A 543 24.60 24.71 -1.34
N MET A 544 23.67 23.82 -1.68
CA MET A 544 23.70 23.06 -2.93
C MET A 544 23.62 23.98 -4.16
N ILE A 545 22.74 24.98 -4.13
CA ILE A 545 22.61 25.99 -5.21
C ILE A 545 23.89 26.82 -5.35
N ARG A 546 24.46 27.31 -4.24
CA ARG A 546 25.68 28.14 -4.25
C ARG A 546 26.91 27.39 -4.75
N GLN A 547 27.04 26.11 -4.42
CA GLN A 547 28.16 25.29 -4.90
C GLN A 547 28.05 24.99 -6.40
N GLY A 548 26.83 24.94 -6.94
CA GLY A 548 26.57 24.89 -8.38
C GLY A 548 26.90 23.54 -9.05
N ASP A 549 27.39 22.56 -8.29
CA ASP A 549 27.75 21.22 -8.74
C ASP A 549 26.78 20.13 -8.24
N TRP A 550 25.70 20.50 -7.56
CA TRP A 550 24.71 19.55 -7.05
C TRP A 550 23.55 19.33 -8.02
N ASN A 551 23.19 18.06 -8.15
CA ASN A 551 22.05 17.58 -8.91
C ASN A 551 21.07 16.83 -8.01
N CYS A 552 19.84 16.67 -8.49
CA CYS A 552 18.76 15.92 -7.86
C CYS A 552 18.11 14.97 -8.87
N GLY A 553 17.60 13.84 -8.39
CA GLY A 553 16.90 12.87 -9.22
C GLY A 553 16.06 11.91 -8.38
N LEU A 554 14.97 11.44 -8.96
CA LEU A 554 14.14 10.38 -8.38
C LEU A 554 14.79 9.00 -8.52
N PHE A 555 14.78 8.22 -7.45
CA PHE A 555 15.17 6.81 -7.45
C PHE A 555 14.08 5.97 -6.80
N ARG A 556 14.12 4.65 -7.00
CA ARG A 556 13.28 3.71 -6.24
C ARG A 556 14.09 3.08 -5.10
N THR A 557 13.51 2.88 -3.92
CA THR A 557 14.18 2.15 -2.82
C THR A 557 14.04 0.64 -2.92
N ASP A 558 13.11 0.14 -3.72
CA ASP A 558 12.92 -1.30 -3.91
C ASP A 558 13.91 -1.92 -4.91
N THR A 559 14.36 -1.17 -5.92
CA THR A 559 15.37 -1.59 -6.89
C THR A 559 16.65 -0.77 -6.86
N TRP A 560 16.66 0.39 -6.17
CA TRP A 560 17.77 1.34 -6.15
C TRP A 560 18.14 1.91 -7.53
N GLN A 561 17.21 1.84 -8.49
CA GLN A 561 17.36 2.35 -9.85
C GLN A 561 16.91 3.81 -9.96
N ARG A 562 17.52 4.55 -10.89
CA ARG A 562 17.07 5.89 -11.24
C ARG A 562 15.71 5.87 -11.96
N CYS A 563 14.93 6.91 -11.75
CA CYS A 563 13.65 7.16 -12.41
C CYS A 563 13.67 8.42 -13.26
N TRP A 564 14.82 8.88 -13.74
CA TRP A 564 14.94 10.12 -14.52
C TRP A 564 15.79 9.90 -15.75
N GLN A 565 15.47 10.59 -16.85
CA GLN A 565 16.33 10.62 -18.04
C GLN A 565 17.47 11.65 -17.89
N LYS A 566 17.13 12.83 -17.38
CA LYS A 566 18.07 13.90 -17.08
C LYS A 566 17.93 14.30 -15.61
N PRO A 567 19.05 14.52 -14.90
CA PRO A 567 18.99 15.00 -13.54
C PRO A 567 18.48 16.45 -13.51
N LEU A 568 17.82 16.81 -12.42
CA LEU A 568 17.43 18.18 -12.11
C LEU A 568 18.64 18.92 -11.53
N MET A 569 18.89 20.15 -12.00
CA MET A 569 19.89 21.01 -11.36
C MET A 569 19.27 21.73 -10.17
N MET A 570 19.99 21.85 -9.06
CA MET A 570 19.43 22.45 -7.84
C MET A 570 18.99 23.91 -7.99
N LYS A 571 19.52 24.64 -8.98
CA LYS A 571 19.10 26.02 -9.28
C LYS A 571 17.65 26.14 -9.80
N ASP A 572 17.08 25.04 -10.27
CA ASP A 572 15.74 24.99 -10.89
C ASP A 572 14.64 24.63 -9.86
N VAL A 573 15.01 24.40 -8.59
CA VAL A 573 14.06 24.09 -7.51
C VAL A 573 13.26 25.33 -7.10
N ARG A 574 11.98 25.14 -6.75
CA ARG A 574 11.12 26.20 -6.23
C ARG A 574 10.98 26.07 -4.73
N ARG A 575 11.05 27.21 -4.01
CA ARG A 575 10.81 27.28 -2.56
C ARG A 575 9.42 27.84 -2.35
N ASP A 576 8.64 27.13 -1.55
CA ASP A 576 7.25 27.45 -1.25
C ASP A 576 7.14 27.95 0.20
N GLU A 577 6.19 27.42 0.96
CA GLU A 577 5.89 27.81 2.34
C GLU A 577 6.93 27.31 3.36
N VAL A 578 6.99 27.99 4.51
CA VAL A 578 7.81 27.61 5.66
C VAL A 578 7.04 26.62 6.53
N TRP A 579 7.73 25.73 7.23
CA TRP A 579 7.11 24.81 8.19
C TRP A 579 6.63 25.57 9.43
N GLU A 580 5.33 25.51 9.70
CA GLU A 580 4.68 26.10 10.87
C GLU A 580 4.15 24.99 11.80
N GLU A 581 3.98 25.32 13.09
CA GLU A 581 3.50 24.40 14.14
C GLU A 581 1.99 24.12 14.08
#